data_AF-A0A1G2LHJ2-F1
#
_entry.id   AF-A0A1G2LHJ2-F1
#
_cell.length_a   1.000
_cell.length_b   1.000
_cell.length_c   1.000
_cell.angle_alpha   90.00
_cell.angle_beta   90.00
_cell.angle_gamma   90.00
#
_symmetry.space_group_name_H-M   'P 1'
#
loop_
_entity.id
_entity.type
_entity.pdbx_description
1 polymer ?
#
loop_
_entity_poly.entity_id
_entity_poly.type
_entity_poly.pdbx_seq_one_letter_code
_entity_poly.pdbx_strand_id
1 'polypeptide(L)' 'MEEQVSIKKSRWFYGALAITILNPIFAGLIIGLLLLREPEMRREGTIITIFSLVWGAITLLLAAKYGLPR' A
#
# COMPACT_ATOMS: atom_id res chain seq x y z
N MET A 1 0.10 31.85 14.58
CA MET A 1 -0.67 31.24 13.49
C MET A 1 0.13 30.24 12.64
N GLU A 2 1.43 30.05 12.87
CA GLU A 2 2.28 29.15 12.07
C GLU A 2 2.19 27.66 12.49
N GLU A 3 1.86 27.39 13.75
CA GLU A 3 1.80 26.03 14.30
C GLU A 3 0.71 25.16 13.66
N GLN A 4 -0.44 25.76 13.34
CA GLN A 4 -1.58 25.07 12.72
C GLN A 4 -1.30 24.65 11.26
N VAL A 5 -0.43 25.38 10.56
CA VAL A 5 -0.05 25.09 9.17
C VAL A 5 0.94 23.92 9.10
N SER A 6 1.85 23.84 10.06
CA SER A 6 2.81 22.72 10.21
C SER A 6 2.09 21.37 10.41
N ILE A 7 1.09 21.32 11.30
CA ILE A 7 0.33 20.10 11.59
C ILE A 7 -0.49 19.64 10.37
N LYS A 8 -1.08 20.58 9.61
CA LYS A 8 -1.81 20.26 8.37
C LYS A 8 -0.90 19.66 7.29
N LYS A 9 0.30 20.20 7.11
CA LYS A 9 1.26 19.71 6.10
C LYS A 9 1.72 18.27 6.40
N SER A 10 1.92 17.97 7.69
CA SER A 10 2.21 16.63 8.19
C SER A 10 1.12 15.61 7.83
N ARG A 11 -0.15 15.89 8.15
CA ARG A 11 -1.27 14.95 7.89
C ARG A 11 -1.45 14.61 6.40
N TRP A 12 -1.31 15.60 5.52
CA TRP A 12 -1.40 15.38 4.07
C TRP A 12 -0.17 14.67 3.51
N PHE A 13 1.02 14.89 4.07
CA PHE A 13 2.22 14.13 3.71
C PHE A 13 2.09 12.65 4.10
N TYR A 14 1.62 12.35 5.32
CA TYR A 14 1.35 10.98 5.75
C TYR A 14 0.21 10.33 4.95
N GLY A 15 -0.82 11.09 4.57
CA GLY A 15 -1.88 10.61 3.68
C GLY A 15 -1.38 10.30 2.27
N ALA A 16 -0.58 11.18 1.67
CA ALA A 16 0.04 10.95 0.36
C ALA A 16 1.04 9.79 0.39
N LEU A 17 1.83 9.68 1.47
CA LEU A 17 2.73 8.56 1.71
C LEU A 17 1.94 7.25 1.84
N ALA A 18 0.85 7.23 2.61
CA ALA A 18 -0.03 6.07 2.71
C ALA A 18 -0.61 5.68 1.35
N ILE A 19 -1.13 6.64 0.58
CA ILE A 19 -1.66 6.39 -0.79
C ILE A 19 -0.56 5.84 -1.71
N THR A 20 0.65 6.39 -1.63
CA THR A 20 1.79 5.97 -2.46
C THR A 20 2.24 4.55 -2.12
N ILE A 21 2.25 4.20 -0.83
CA ILE A 21 2.59 2.84 -0.38
C ILE A 21 1.42 1.85 -0.60
N LEU A 22 0.17 2.31 -0.57
CA LEU A 22 -1.02 1.50 -0.88
C LEU A 22 -1.19 1.22 -2.38
N ASN A 23 -0.70 2.09 -3.26
CA ASN A 23 -0.86 1.96 -4.71
C ASN A 23 -0.20 0.71 -5.34
N PRO A 24 0.95 0.16 -4.87
CA PRO A 24 1.46 -1.13 -5.35
C PRO A 24 0.59 -2.33 -4.94
N ILE A 25 -0.21 -2.23 -3.87
CA ILE A 25 -1.09 -3.31 -3.42
C ILE A 25 -2.27 -3.44 -4.36
N PHE A 26 -2.96 -2.35 -4.69
CA PHE A 26 -4.11 -2.39 -5.60
C PHE A 26 -3.68 -2.72 -7.03
N ALA A 27 -2.61 -2.10 -7.53
CA ALA A 27 -2.09 -2.42 -8.85
C ALA A 27 -1.60 -3.88 -8.95
N GLY A 28 -0.87 -4.35 -7.94
CA GLY A 28 -0.37 -5.72 -7.88
C GLY A 28 -1.49 -6.76 -7.71
N LEU A 29 -2.53 -6.48 -6.91
CA LEU A 29 -3.69 -7.37 -6.80
C LEU A 29 -4.51 -7.42 -8.10
N ILE A 30 -4.74 -6.28 -8.76
CA ILE A 30 -5.48 -6.24 -10.03
C ILE A 30 -4.75 -7.04 -11.11
N ILE A 31 -3.43 -6.81 -11.27
CA ILE A 31 -2.62 -7.53 -12.26
C ILE A 31 -2.48 -9.01 -11.89
N GLY A 32 -2.24 -9.33 -10.61
CA GLY A 32 -2.18 -10.70 -10.12
C GLY A 32 -3.47 -11.48 -10.39
N LEU A 33 -4.63 -10.87 -10.14
CA LEU A 33 -5.94 -11.46 -10.43
C LEU A 33 -6.22 -11.62 -11.92
N LEU A 34 -5.78 -10.67 -12.76
CA LEU A 34 -5.86 -10.79 -14.21
C LEU A 34 -5.02 -11.97 -14.72
N LEU A 35 -3.78 -12.10 -14.27
CA LEU A 35 -2.87 -13.19 -14.66
C LEU A 35 -3.30 -14.56 -14.12
N LEU A 36 -4.01 -14.62 -12.99
CA LEU A 36 -4.59 -15.86 -12.48
C LEU A 36 -5.71 -16.44 -13.37
N ARG A 37 -6.34 -15.59 -14.20
CA ARG A 37 -7.34 -16.02 -15.18
C ARG A 37 -6.72 -16.64 -16.44
N GLU A 38 -5.48 -16.29 -16.75
CA GLU A 38 -4.71 -16.85 -17.85
C GLU A 38 -4.06 -18.17 -17.40
N PRO A 39 -4.46 -19.35 -17.92
CA PRO A 39 -3.95 -20.64 -17.47
C PRO A 39 -2.43 -20.79 -17.64
N GLU A 40 -1.84 -20.12 -18.62
CA GLU A 40 -0.39 -20.11 -18.87
C GLU A 40 0.38 -19.23 -17.87
N MET A 41 -0.24 -18.17 -17.34
CA MET A 41 0.41 -17.19 -16.46
C MET A 41 0.00 -17.30 -14.99
N ARG A 42 -0.71 -18.37 -14.60
CA ARG A 42 -1.16 -18.59 -13.22
C ARG A 42 -0.06 -18.53 -12.17
N ARG A 43 1.15 -19.03 -12.50
CA ARG A 43 2.29 -18.99 -11.57
C ARG A 43 2.74 -17.56 -11.30
N GLU A 44 2.84 -16.74 -12.34
CA GLU A 44 3.24 -15.33 -12.25
C GLU A 44 2.18 -14.51 -11.51
N GLY A 45 0.90 -14.72 -11.83
CA GLY A 45 -0.22 -14.09 -11.11
C GLY A 45 -0.25 -14.45 -9.63
N THR A 46 0.07 -15.69 -9.27
CA THR A 46 0.18 -16.13 -7.87
C THR A 46 1.35 -15.43 -7.16
N ILE A 47 2.52 -15.34 -7.80
CA ILE A 47 3.70 -14.66 -7.22
C ILE A 47 3.39 -13.18 -6.97
N ILE A 48 2.83 -12.49 -7.97
CA ILE A 48 2.48 -11.07 -7.87
C ILE A 48 1.41 -10.84 -6.78
N THR A 49 0.43 -11.73 -6.67
CA THR A 49 -0.61 -11.67 -5.64
C THR A 49 -0.01 -11.83 -4.24
N ILE A 50 0.87 -12.83 -4.04
CA ILE A 50 1.56 -13.06 -2.76
C ILE A 50 2.42 -11.85 -2.39
N PHE A 51 3.20 -11.32 -3.33
CA PHE A 51 4.01 -10.12 -3.10
C PHE A 51 3.16 -8.92 -2.69
N SER A 52 2.01 -8.72 -3.34
CA SER A 52 1.08 -7.64 -3.02
C SER A 52 0.49 -7.77 -1.62
N LEU A 53 0.16 -9.01 -1.20
CA LEU A 53 -0.35 -9.29 0.15
C LEU A 53 0.73 -9.08 1.22
N VAL A 54 1.95 -9.59 1.00
CA VAL A 54 3.09 -9.39 1.92
C VAL A 54 3.42 -7.91 2.06
N TRP A 55 3.45 -7.18 0.95
CA TRP A 55 3.67 -5.74 0.97
C TRP A 55 2.56 -4.99 1.71
N GLY A 56 1.31 -5.40 1.51
CA GLY A 56 0.17 -4.85 2.26
C GLY A 56 0.27 -5.08 3.76
N ALA A 57 0.68 -6.28 4.19
CA ALA A 57 0.90 -6.59 5.60
C ALA A 57 2.02 -5.70 6.20
N ILE A 58 3.15 -5.55 5.51
CA ILE A 58 4.27 -4.68 5.95
C ILE A 58 3.80 -3.24 6.08
N THR A 59 3.04 -2.75 5.09
CA THR A 59 2.51 -1.39 5.07
C THR A 59 1.58 -1.13 6.26
N LEU A 60 0.66 -2.06 6.55
CA LEU A 60 -0.25 -1.97 7.69
C LEU A 60 0.51 -1.98 9.02
N LEU A 61 1.55 -2.81 9.15
CA LEU A 61 2.40 -2.82 10.35
C LEU A 61 3.15 -1.50 10.56
N LEU A 62 3.69 -0.93 9.48
CA LEU A 62 4.35 0.39 9.53
C LEU A 62 3.35 1.49 9.89
N ALA A 63 2.16 1.48 9.28
CA ALA A 63 1.10 2.43 9.59
C ALA A 63 0.62 2.31 11.05
N ALA A 64 0.48 1.08 11.58
CA ALA A 64 0.12 0.87 12.98
C ALA A 64 1.22 1.34 13.94
N LYS A 65 2.49 1.09 13.60
CA LYS A 65 3.63 1.46 14.45
C LYS A 65 3.91 2.96 14.47
N TYR A 66 3.76 3.65 13.33
CA TYR A 66 4.20 5.04 13.17
C TYR A 66 3.05 6.03 12.91
N GLY A 67 1.84 5.56 12.63
CA GLY A 67 0.67 6.39 12.30
C GLY A 67 -0.32 6.61 13.45
N LEU A 68 -0.18 5.90 14.57
CA LEU A 68 -0.95 6.15 15.79
C LEU A 68 -0.28 7.28 16.59
N PRO A 69 -0.91 8.48 16.73
CA PRO A 69 -0.42 9.47 17.67
C PRO A 69 -0.55 8.88 19.08
N ARG A 70 0.56 8.81 19.81
CA ARG A 70 0.56 8.51 21.24
C ARG A 70 0.00 9.68 22.03
#